data_AF-A0A941TUZ7-F1
#
_entry.id   AF-A0A941TUZ7-F1
#
_cell.length_a   1.000
_cell.length_b   1.000
_cell.length_c   1.000
_cell.angle_alpha   90.00
_cell.angle_beta   90.00
_cell.angle_gamma   90.00
#
_symmetry.space_group_name_H-M   'P 1'
#
loop_
_entity.id
_entity.type
_entity.pdbx_description
1 polymer ?
#
loop_
_entity_poly.entity_id
_entity_poly.type
_entity_poly.pdbx_seq_one_letter_code
_entity_poly.pdbx_strand_id
1 'polypeptide(L)'
;MATFRRAVLLALCLSALEATVAGSALAATGAAASAQMLSALRSKVPLNPIGLTADPYAARSAGAPRLPPAGTVCGVRFTGDQVHYDLGTFTSKAAAASAGYAVTHYGGCGTCSTLQDLAVYLEKPDLTAPVRRCGVALEEAKVLACLKELGFSPACAWTWLYNIQNTRRQCLSVCAWSWIEGEESTQSGGHLNSCLQCDEDRSGPVFKATAGRTRRNSGIHSSIPRPDDEIAPVVHDYVPGVPR
;
A
#
# COMPACT_ATOMS: atom_id res chain seq x y z
N MET A 1 30.42 74.18 29.73
CA MET A 1 31.42 74.07 28.65
C MET A 1 30.99 72.88 27.78
N ALA A 2 30.49 73.10 26.55
CA ALA A 2 31.25 73.35 25.31
C ALA A 2 32.03 72.09 24.85
N THR A 3 32.05 71.60 23.59
CA THR A 3 31.42 71.93 22.27
C THR A 3 31.82 70.78 21.28
N PHE A 4 31.26 70.50 20.08
CA PHE A 4 30.17 71.02 19.24
C PHE A 4 29.88 70.03 18.06
N ARG A 5 28.60 69.85 17.64
CA ARG A 5 28.15 69.64 16.22
C ARG A 5 28.63 68.37 15.46
N ARG A 6 28.01 67.83 14.38
CA ARG A 6 26.87 68.11 13.45
C ARG A 6 26.09 66.78 13.27
N ALA A 7 24.77 66.66 13.04
CA ALA A 7 23.79 67.34 12.17
C ALA A 7 23.79 66.89 10.68
N VAL A 8 22.67 66.28 10.24
CA VAL A 8 22.02 66.15 8.88
C VAL A 8 20.99 65.00 9.04
N LEU A 9 19.64 65.14 9.04
CA LEU A 9 18.63 65.64 8.08
C LEU A 9 18.36 64.78 6.82
N LEU A 10 17.06 64.63 6.49
CA LEU A 10 16.44 63.98 5.31
C LEU A 10 16.57 62.43 5.22
N ALA A 11 15.67 61.69 4.55
CA ALA A 11 14.24 61.88 4.25
C ALA A 11 13.65 60.57 3.68
N LEU A 12 12.31 60.46 3.74
CA LEU A 12 11.41 59.59 2.96
C LEU A 12 12.00 58.93 1.70
N CYS A 13 11.84 57.60 1.56
CA CYS A 13 11.24 57.03 0.34
C CYS A 13 10.73 55.59 0.49
N LEU A 14 9.78 55.27 -0.38
CA LEU A 14 9.10 53.99 -0.62
C LEU A 14 10.07 52.79 -0.78
N SER A 15 9.64 51.59 -0.37
CA SER A 15 9.15 50.55 -1.30
C SER A 15 8.76 49.27 -0.55
N ALA A 16 7.69 48.61 -0.99
CA ALA A 16 7.43 47.22 -0.61
C ALA A 16 8.44 46.31 -1.31
N LEU A 17 8.83 45.21 -0.66
CA LEU A 17 9.31 44.03 -1.35
C LEU A 17 8.71 42.78 -0.71
N GLU A 18 8.21 41.89 -1.55
CA GLU A 18 7.55 40.65 -1.15
C GLU A 18 8.58 39.62 -0.65
N ALA A 19 8.18 38.81 0.32
CA ALA A 19 8.88 37.57 0.68
C ALA A 19 7.89 36.40 0.64
N THR A 20 7.28 36.19 -0.52
CA THR A 20 6.60 34.95 -0.87
C THR A 20 7.65 33.84 -1.01
N VAL A 21 7.78 32.99 0.00
CA VAL A 21 8.39 31.66 -0.16
C VAL A 21 7.34 30.61 0.15
N ALA A 22 6.53 30.32 -0.86
CA ALA A 22 5.80 29.07 -0.93
C ALA A 22 6.81 27.93 -1.15
N GLY A 23 7.22 27.28 -0.06
CA GLY A 23 8.13 26.13 -0.06
C GLY A 23 7.37 24.84 0.23
N SER A 24 6.81 24.21 -0.80
CA SER A 24 6.09 22.93 -0.67
C SER A 24 7.02 21.79 -0.24
N ALA A 25 6.89 21.35 1.01
CA ALA A 25 7.33 20.03 1.47
C ALA A 25 6.62 19.68 2.80
N LEU A 26 5.31 19.44 2.79
CA LEU A 26 4.72 18.67 3.89
C LEU A 26 5.25 17.24 3.76
N ALA A 27 6.08 16.86 4.73
CA ALA A 27 6.66 15.53 4.80
C ALA A 27 5.57 14.46 4.89
N ALA A 28 5.88 13.26 4.40
CA ALA A 28 5.02 12.08 4.48
C ALA A 28 4.92 11.54 5.91
N THR A 29 4.24 12.28 6.81
CA THR A 29 3.72 11.70 8.05
C THR A 29 2.50 10.87 7.72
N GLY A 30 2.47 9.61 8.14
CA GLY A 30 1.42 8.62 7.86
C GLY A 30 0.07 8.94 8.50
N ALA A 31 -0.58 10.03 8.10
CA ALA A 31 -1.96 10.33 8.41
C ALA A 31 -2.86 9.23 7.83
N ALA A 32 -3.75 8.67 8.66
CA ALA A 32 -4.74 7.71 8.19
C ALA A 32 -5.60 8.35 7.09
N ALA A 33 -5.91 7.59 6.04
CA ALA A 33 -6.70 8.11 4.93
C ALA A 33 -8.06 8.62 5.41
N SER A 34 -8.49 9.77 4.90
CA SER A 34 -9.74 10.40 5.31
C SER A 34 -10.95 9.49 5.01
N ALA A 35 -12.01 9.60 5.81
CA ALA A 35 -13.25 8.87 5.57
C ALA A 35 -13.82 9.13 4.16
N GLN A 36 -13.62 10.34 3.62
CA GLN A 36 -13.97 10.68 2.23
C GLN A 36 -13.13 9.90 1.21
N MET A 37 -11.82 9.79 1.40
CA MET A 37 -10.94 8.99 0.54
C MET A 37 -11.33 7.50 0.57
N LEU A 38 -11.56 6.94 1.77
CA LEU A 38 -12.00 5.55 1.92
C LEU A 38 -13.36 5.29 1.28
N SER A 39 -14.31 6.23 1.40
CA SER A 39 -15.62 6.16 0.74
C SER A 39 -15.49 6.24 -0.78
N ALA A 40 -14.72 7.20 -1.30
CA ALA A 40 -14.49 7.38 -2.74
C ALA A 40 -13.82 6.17 -3.38
N LEU A 41 -12.84 5.55 -2.72
CA LEU A 41 -12.20 4.30 -3.17
C LEU A 41 -13.18 3.12 -3.23
N ARG A 42 -13.98 2.95 -2.17
CA ARG A 42 -14.98 1.87 -2.06
C ARG A 42 -16.15 2.02 -3.04
N SER A 43 -16.40 3.23 -3.55
CA SER A 43 -17.45 3.48 -4.54
C SER A 43 -17.01 3.20 -5.99
N LYS A 44 -15.77 2.77 -6.25
CA LYS A 44 -15.27 2.54 -7.62
C LYS A 44 -15.39 1.07 -8.03
N VAL A 45 -15.77 0.83 -9.28
CA VAL A 45 -16.03 -0.52 -9.82
C VAL A 45 -14.98 -0.89 -10.87
N PRO A 46 -14.18 -1.96 -10.67
CA PRO A 46 -13.26 -2.44 -11.70
C PRO A 46 -14.03 -3.11 -12.85
N LEU A 47 -13.71 -2.74 -14.09
CA LEU A 47 -14.26 -3.37 -15.29
C LEU A 47 -13.58 -4.71 -15.63
N ASN A 48 -12.31 -4.87 -15.22
CA ASN A 48 -11.49 -6.05 -15.47
C ASN A 48 -10.90 -6.64 -14.16
N PRO A 49 -11.74 -7.07 -13.19
CA PRO A 49 -11.26 -7.62 -11.93
C PRO A 49 -10.41 -8.89 -12.14
N ILE A 50 -9.26 -8.96 -11.47
CA ILE A 50 -8.32 -10.07 -11.57
C ILE A 50 -8.71 -11.15 -10.56
N GLY A 51 -9.12 -12.32 -11.06
CA GLY A 51 -9.51 -13.47 -10.24
C GLY A 51 -8.40 -14.52 -10.04
N LEU A 52 -8.73 -15.57 -9.29
CA LEU A 52 -7.94 -16.81 -9.21
C LEU A 52 -8.72 -17.97 -9.81
N THR A 53 -7.99 -18.92 -10.40
CA THR A 53 -8.54 -20.20 -10.89
C THR A 53 -8.11 -21.41 -10.06
N ALA A 54 -7.07 -21.27 -9.22
CA ALA A 54 -6.53 -22.34 -8.35
C ALA A 54 -5.70 -21.76 -7.19
N ASP A 55 -5.30 -22.60 -6.23
CA ASP A 55 -4.30 -22.30 -5.20
C ASP A 55 -2.94 -21.98 -5.86
N PRO A 56 -2.39 -20.75 -5.72
CA PRO A 56 -1.12 -20.35 -6.33
C PRO A 56 0.10 -21.03 -5.69
N TYR A 57 -0.06 -21.72 -4.55
CA TYR A 57 0.98 -22.50 -3.87
C TYR A 57 0.95 -23.99 -4.24
N ALA A 58 -0.02 -24.46 -5.01
CA ALA A 58 -0.13 -25.87 -5.37
C ALA A 58 1.04 -26.30 -6.28
N ALA A 59 1.77 -27.34 -5.89
CA ALA A 59 2.97 -27.84 -6.59
C ALA A 59 2.74 -28.35 -8.03
N ARG A 60 1.48 -28.42 -8.49
CA ARG A 60 1.11 -28.78 -9.87
C ARG A 60 0.75 -27.56 -10.74
N SER A 61 0.84 -26.34 -10.21
CA SER A 61 0.72 -25.12 -11.01
C SER A 61 1.94 -24.99 -11.93
N ALA A 62 1.76 -25.34 -13.21
CA ALA A 62 2.79 -25.22 -14.24
C ALA A 62 3.07 -23.73 -14.53
N GLY A 63 3.93 -23.13 -13.71
CA GLY A 63 4.17 -21.69 -13.68
C GLY A 63 3.61 -21.03 -12.42
N ALA A 64 4.13 -21.40 -11.25
CA ALA A 64 3.87 -20.67 -10.00
C ALA A 64 4.08 -19.15 -10.21
N PRO A 65 3.22 -18.28 -9.65
CA PRO A 65 3.29 -16.83 -9.86
C PRO A 65 4.68 -16.25 -9.58
N ARG A 66 5.24 -15.57 -10.59
CA ARG A 66 6.57 -14.96 -10.52
C ARG A 66 6.45 -13.47 -10.27
N LEU A 67 7.39 -12.93 -9.48
CA LEU A 67 7.55 -11.49 -9.37
C LEU A 67 7.82 -10.90 -10.77
N PRO A 68 7.18 -9.76 -11.11
CA PRO A 68 7.41 -9.09 -12.38
C PRO A 68 8.81 -8.45 -12.42
N PRO A 69 9.33 -8.10 -13.61
CA PRO A 69 10.57 -7.34 -13.74
C PRO A 69 10.56 -6.02 -12.94
N ALA A 70 11.72 -5.62 -12.46
CA ALA A 70 11.90 -4.33 -11.79
C ALA A 70 11.42 -3.17 -12.68
N GLY A 71 10.79 -2.16 -12.08
CA GLY A 71 10.18 -1.04 -12.80
C GLY A 71 8.74 -1.29 -13.30
N THR A 72 8.27 -2.54 -13.34
CA THR A 72 6.86 -2.86 -13.63
C THR A 72 5.92 -2.15 -12.64
N VAL A 73 4.79 -1.66 -13.14
CA VAL A 73 3.74 -0.97 -12.35
C VAL A 73 2.34 -1.44 -12.72
N CYS A 74 1.42 -1.33 -11.77
CA CYS A 74 -0.01 -1.44 -12.01
C CYS A 74 -0.59 -0.02 -12.11
N GLY A 75 -1.23 0.25 -13.23
CA GLY A 75 -1.95 1.48 -13.50
C GLY A 75 -3.46 1.33 -13.31
N VAL A 76 -4.13 2.43 -13.01
CA VAL A 76 -5.59 2.60 -13.03
C VAL A 76 -5.98 3.69 -14.03
N ARG A 77 -7.06 3.46 -14.79
CA ARG A 77 -7.65 4.44 -15.70
C ARG A 77 -9.16 4.43 -15.55
N PHE A 78 -9.74 5.57 -15.19
CA PHE A 78 -11.19 5.72 -15.09
C PHE A 78 -11.85 5.89 -16.45
N THR A 79 -13.10 5.44 -16.57
CA THR A 79 -13.99 5.82 -17.69
C THR A 79 -14.49 7.25 -17.52
N GLY A 80 -15.23 7.75 -18.51
CA GLY A 80 -15.84 9.10 -18.45
C GLY A 80 -16.84 9.32 -17.31
N ASP A 81 -17.38 8.25 -16.70
CA ASP A 81 -18.29 8.35 -15.55
C ASP A 81 -17.58 8.49 -14.20
N GLN A 82 -16.24 8.32 -14.16
CA GLN A 82 -15.40 8.43 -12.95
C GLN A 82 -15.74 7.46 -11.79
N VAL A 83 -16.60 6.46 -12.05
CA VAL A 83 -16.98 5.37 -11.15
C VAL A 83 -16.30 4.07 -11.59
N HIS A 84 -16.32 3.77 -12.88
CA HIS A 84 -15.72 2.57 -13.45
C HIS A 84 -14.26 2.80 -13.84
N TYR A 85 -13.44 1.75 -13.77
CA TYR A 85 -12.02 1.82 -14.15
C TYR A 85 -11.47 0.51 -14.70
N ASP A 86 -10.46 0.64 -15.56
CA ASP A 86 -9.56 -0.44 -15.97
C ASP A 86 -8.31 -0.48 -15.08
N LEU A 87 -7.83 -1.67 -14.79
CA LEU A 87 -6.47 -1.94 -14.31
C LEU A 87 -5.57 -2.36 -15.48
N GLY A 88 -4.29 -2.00 -15.46
CA GLY A 88 -3.33 -2.40 -16.49
C GLY A 88 -1.91 -2.58 -15.95
N THR A 89 -1.23 -3.66 -16.33
CA THR A 89 0.18 -3.90 -16.00
C THR A 89 1.07 -3.29 -17.07
N PHE A 90 2.04 -2.46 -16.68
CA PHE A 90 2.96 -1.77 -17.58
C PHE A 90 4.40 -1.99 -17.16
N THR A 91 5.32 -2.07 -18.13
CA THR A 91 6.77 -2.26 -17.88
C THR A 91 7.44 -1.08 -17.17
N SER A 92 6.80 0.09 -17.15
CA SER A 92 7.31 1.30 -16.49
C SER A 92 6.20 2.31 -16.20
N LYS A 93 6.49 3.26 -15.31
CA LYS A 93 5.65 4.46 -15.07
C LYS A 93 5.39 5.26 -16.35
N ALA A 94 6.39 5.38 -17.22
CA ALA A 94 6.27 6.09 -18.49
C ALA A 94 5.29 5.38 -19.44
N ALA A 95 5.38 4.04 -19.55
CA ALA A 95 4.44 3.25 -20.35
C ALA A 95 2.99 3.35 -19.85
N ALA A 96 2.77 3.36 -18.52
CA ALA A 96 1.45 3.59 -17.94
C ALA A 96 0.91 4.99 -18.29
N ALA A 97 1.73 6.03 -18.11
CA ALA A 97 1.36 7.41 -18.42
C ALA A 97 1.03 7.61 -19.92
N SER A 98 1.84 7.06 -20.82
CA SER A 98 1.58 7.10 -22.27
C SER A 98 0.30 6.35 -22.69
N ALA A 99 -0.16 5.38 -21.89
CA ALA A 99 -1.43 4.69 -22.10
C ALA A 99 -2.64 5.38 -21.42
N GLY A 100 -2.42 6.50 -20.73
CA GLY A 100 -3.45 7.24 -19.98
C GLY A 100 -3.81 6.63 -18.63
N TYR A 101 -2.92 5.85 -18.01
CA TYR A 101 -3.10 5.25 -16.69
C TYR A 101 -2.29 5.99 -15.63
N ALA A 102 -2.91 6.28 -14.48
CA ALA A 102 -2.23 6.72 -13.27
C ALA A 102 -1.65 5.51 -12.52
N VAL A 103 -0.44 5.60 -11.98
CA VAL A 103 0.19 4.48 -11.26
C VAL A 103 -0.43 4.31 -9.88
N THR A 104 -0.99 3.13 -9.59
CA THR A 104 -1.64 2.84 -8.30
C THR A 104 -0.79 2.00 -7.34
N HIS A 105 0.17 1.22 -7.87
CA HIS A 105 1.27 0.62 -7.12
C HIS A 105 2.37 0.11 -8.07
N TYR A 106 3.54 -0.19 -7.51
CA TYR A 106 4.62 -0.89 -8.21
C TYR A 106 4.39 -2.41 -8.22
N GLY A 107 5.02 -3.14 -9.14
CA GLY A 107 4.67 -4.52 -9.47
C GLY A 107 3.50 -4.60 -10.44
N GLY A 108 3.16 -5.80 -10.91
CA GLY A 108 2.05 -6.02 -11.84
C GLY A 108 0.71 -6.03 -11.11
N CYS A 109 -0.37 -5.77 -11.83
CA CYS A 109 -1.72 -5.93 -11.28
C CYS A 109 -1.99 -7.41 -10.95
N GLY A 110 -2.68 -7.63 -9.85
CA GLY A 110 -3.08 -8.92 -9.29
C GLY A 110 -4.39 -8.80 -8.51
N THR A 111 -4.75 -9.84 -7.76
CA THR A 111 -6.07 -9.98 -7.12
C THR A 111 -6.42 -8.90 -6.10
N CYS A 112 -5.41 -8.28 -5.47
CA CYS A 112 -5.56 -7.21 -4.47
C CYS A 112 -5.36 -5.81 -5.06
N SER A 113 -5.33 -5.67 -6.38
CA SER A 113 -5.01 -4.38 -7.04
C SER A 113 -6.20 -3.43 -7.13
N THR A 114 -7.41 -3.88 -6.79
CA THR A 114 -8.62 -3.05 -6.81
C THR A 114 -8.52 -1.85 -5.86
N LEU A 115 -9.34 -0.83 -6.11
CA LEU A 115 -9.46 0.34 -5.23
C LEU A 115 -10.20 0.01 -3.92
N GLN A 116 -11.07 -1.01 -3.90
CA GLN A 116 -11.63 -1.57 -2.66
C GLN A 116 -10.51 -2.12 -1.76
N ASP A 117 -9.60 -2.91 -2.32
CA ASP A 117 -8.47 -3.51 -1.58
C ASP A 117 -7.47 -2.43 -1.12
N LEU A 118 -7.25 -1.39 -1.93
CA LEU A 118 -6.51 -0.20 -1.50
C LEU A 118 -7.15 0.49 -0.29
N ALA A 119 -8.47 0.62 -0.25
CA ALA A 119 -9.17 1.19 0.92
C ALA A 119 -8.93 0.36 2.19
N VAL A 120 -8.86 -0.98 2.10
CA VAL A 120 -8.52 -1.84 3.25
C VAL A 120 -7.09 -1.58 3.73
N TYR A 121 -6.13 -1.46 2.81
CA TYR A 121 -4.73 -1.19 3.15
C TYR A 121 -4.51 0.21 3.76
N LEU A 122 -5.31 1.20 3.37
CA LEU A 122 -5.26 2.56 3.91
C LEU A 122 -6.02 2.73 5.24
N GLU A 123 -7.11 1.99 5.44
CA GLU A 123 -7.91 2.05 6.67
C GLU A 123 -7.25 1.30 7.84
N LYS A 124 -6.46 0.25 7.55
CA LYS A 124 -5.94 -0.67 8.55
C LYS A 124 -4.40 -0.68 8.58
N PRO A 125 -3.76 0.23 9.34
CA PRO A 125 -2.30 0.25 9.54
C PRO A 125 -1.75 -1.07 10.09
N ASP A 126 -2.51 -1.75 10.95
CA ASP A 126 -2.31 -3.15 11.29
C ASP A 126 -3.31 -4.06 10.57
N LEU A 127 -2.78 -4.85 9.63
CA LEU A 127 -3.46 -6.00 9.04
C LEU A 127 -2.91 -7.33 9.56
N THR A 128 -1.77 -7.33 10.25
CA THR A 128 -1.10 -8.52 10.76
C THR A 128 -1.95 -9.20 11.82
N ALA A 129 -2.42 -8.48 12.85
CA ALA A 129 -3.27 -9.07 13.87
C ALA A 129 -4.66 -9.51 13.36
N PRO A 130 -5.45 -8.72 12.60
CA PRO A 130 -6.76 -9.15 12.13
C PRO A 130 -6.69 -10.32 11.13
N VAL A 131 -5.73 -10.35 10.20
CA VAL A 131 -5.57 -11.48 9.27
C VAL A 131 -5.13 -12.74 10.02
N ARG A 132 -4.21 -12.63 10.99
CA ARG A 132 -3.85 -13.76 11.88
C ARG A 132 -5.06 -14.30 12.64
N ARG A 133 -5.95 -13.42 13.16
CA ARG A 133 -7.21 -13.84 13.81
C ARG A 133 -8.13 -14.61 12.87
N CYS A 134 -8.32 -14.15 11.62
CA CYS A 134 -9.05 -14.94 10.62
C CYS A 134 -8.40 -16.32 10.41
N GLY A 135 -7.06 -16.36 10.37
CA GLY A 135 -6.25 -17.57 10.25
C GLY A 135 -6.21 -18.49 11.47
N VAL A 136 -7.01 -18.26 12.53
CA VAL A 136 -7.18 -19.22 13.64
C VAL A 136 -8.14 -20.35 13.24
N ALA A 137 -9.16 -20.06 12.43
CA ALA A 137 -10.12 -21.07 12.01
C ALA A 137 -9.47 -22.16 11.13
N LEU A 138 -9.97 -23.40 11.26
CA LEU A 138 -9.56 -24.52 10.39
C LEU A 138 -10.43 -24.62 9.14
N GLU A 139 -11.69 -24.20 9.22
CA GLU A 139 -12.65 -24.23 8.11
C GLU A 139 -12.41 -23.07 7.13
N GLU A 140 -12.14 -23.43 5.88
CA GLU A 140 -11.86 -22.48 4.79
C GLU A 140 -12.93 -21.39 4.64
N ALA A 141 -14.21 -21.78 4.69
CA ALA A 141 -15.33 -20.86 4.57
C ALA A 141 -15.36 -19.78 5.67
N LYS A 142 -14.97 -20.13 6.91
CA LYS A 142 -14.89 -19.19 8.04
C LYS A 142 -13.73 -18.22 7.89
N VAL A 143 -12.56 -18.70 7.46
CA VAL A 143 -11.39 -17.85 7.17
C VAL A 143 -11.74 -16.87 6.04
N LEU A 144 -12.35 -17.35 4.95
CA LEU A 144 -12.73 -16.52 3.80
C LEU A 144 -13.81 -15.49 4.14
N ALA A 145 -14.81 -15.84 4.97
CA ALA A 145 -15.81 -14.90 5.47
C ALA A 145 -15.16 -13.78 6.28
N CYS A 146 -14.33 -14.13 7.27
CA CYS A 146 -13.58 -13.16 8.09
C CYS A 146 -12.71 -12.21 7.24
N LEU A 147 -12.01 -12.72 6.23
CA LEU A 147 -11.22 -11.88 5.33
C LEU A 147 -12.06 -10.92 4.49
N LYS A 148 -13.27 -11.32 4.07
CA LYS A 148 -14.24 -10.42 3.39
C LYS A 148 -14.83 -9.39 4.35
N GLU A 149 -15.06 -9.74 5.61
CA GLU A 149 -15.51 -8.81 6.67
C GLU A 149 -14.46 -7.74 7.01
N LEU A 150 -13.16 -8.01 6.80
CA LEU A 150 -12.12 -6.97 6.82
C LEU A 150 -12.24 -5.96 5.65
N GLY A 151 -13.09 -6.24 4.66
CA GLY A 151 -13.39 -5.39 3.51
C GLY A 151 -12.69 -5.78 2.21
N PHE A 152 -11.89 -6.86 2.18
CA PHE A 152 -11.20 -7.29 0.96
C PHE A 152 -12.18 -7.75 -0.13
N SER A 153 -11.79 -7.52 -1.38
CA SER A 153 -12.49 -8.07 -2.54
C SER A 153 -12.48 -9.61 -2.49
N PRO A 154 -13.46 -10.32 -3.08
CA PRO A 154 -13.49 -11.78 -3.05
C PRO A 154 -12.20 -12.43 -3.57
N ALA A 155 -11.57 -11.86 -4.61
CA ALA A 155 -10.32 -12.37 -5.16
C ALA A 155 -9.13 -12.15 -4.21
N CYS A 156 -8.98 -10.96 -3.63
CA CYS A 156 -7.93 -10.69 -2.66
C CYS A 156 -8.08 -11.53 -1.38
N ALA A 157 -9.32 -11.75 -0.92
CA ALA A 157 -9.61 -12.63 0.21
C ALA A 157 -9.19 -14.09 -0.04
N TRP A 158 -9.39 -14.61 -1.26
CA TRP A 158 -8.84 -15.94 -1.65
C TRP A 158 -7.30 -15.96 -1.64
N THR A 159 -6.63 -14.91 -2.12
CA THR A 159 -5.15 -14.82 -2.07
C THR A 159 -4.63 -14.80 -0.63
N TRP A 160 -5.28 -14.07 0.28
CA TRP A 160 -4.95 -14.07 1.71
C TRP A 160 -5.20 -15.44 2.36
N LEU A 161 -6.31 -16.10 2.03
CA LEU A 161 -6.60 -17.46 2.51
C LEU A 161 -5.50 -18.44 2.11
N TYR A 162 -5.11 -18.48 0.83
CA TYR A 162 -4.04 -19.37 0.38
C TYR A 162 -2.69 -19.02 1.01
N ASN A 163 -2.40 -17.73 1.24
CA ASN A 163 -1.23 -17.31 2.03
C ASN A 163 -1.26 -17.91 3.45
N ILE A 164 -2.37 -17.74 4.17
CA ILE A 164 -2.55 -18.30 5.52
C ILE A 164 -2.37 -19.82 5.51
N GLN A 165 -2.94 -20.52 4.54
CA GLN A 165 -2.78 -21.98 4.40
C GLN A 165 -1.32 -22.38 4.15
N ASN A 166 -0.60 -21.69 3.25
CA ASN A 166 0.81 -21.97 2.99
C ASN A 166 1.69 -21.64 4.20
N THR A 167 1.51 -20.49 4.84
CA THR A 167 2.25 -20.10 6.05
C THR A 167 1.98 -21.06 7.20
N ARG A 168 0.76 -21.60 7.35
CA ARG A 168 0.47 -22.69 8.29
C ARG A 168 1.18 -23.99 7.91
N ARG A 169 1.32 -24.33 6.61
CA ARG A 169 2.07 -25.52 6.16
C ARG A 169 3.59 -25.39 6.39
N GLN A 170 4.15 -24.18 6.24
CA GLN A 170 5.61 -23.96 6.22
C GLN A 170 6.21 -23.37 7.51
N CYS A 171 5.43 -22.60 8.27
CA CYS A 171 5.92 -21.72 9.35
C CYS A 171 5.15 -21.89 10.69
N LEU A 172 4.25 -22.87 10.81
CA LEU A 172 3.39 -23.01 12.01
C LEU A 172 4.16 -23.08 13.33
N SER A 173 5.27 -23.81 13.39
CA SER A 173 6.06 -23.96 14.64
C SER A 173 6.62 -22.61 15.12
N VAL A 174 7.33 -21.90 14.26
CA VAL A 174 7.92 -20.58 14.58
C VAL A 174 6.85 -19.51 14.82
N CYS A 175 5.73 -19.56 14.08
CA CYS A 175 4.62 -18.62 14.28
C CYS A 175 3.75 -18.90 15.51
N ALA A 176 3.59 -20.15 15.91
CA ALA A 176 2.95 -20.48 17.18
C ALA A 176 3.80 -20.00 18.36
N TRP A 177 5.12 -20.22 18.31
CA TRP A 177 6.06 -19.75 19.33
C TRP A 177 6.05 -18.22 19.46
N SER A 178 6.26 -17.51 18.33
CA SER A 178 6.21 -16.04 18.24
C SER A 178 4.92 -15.44 18.82
N TRP A 179 3.78 -16.13 18.64
CA TRP A 179 2.50 -15.69 19.20
C TRP A 179 2.37 -16.00 20.70
N ILE A 180 2.83 -17.16 21.18
CA ILE A 180 2.82 -17.50 22.61
C ILE A 180 3.66 -16.51 23.43
N GLU A 181 4.82 -16.09 22.90
CA GLU A 181 5.69 -15.09 23.55
C GLU A 181 5.21 -13.65 23.35
N GLY A 182 4.24 -13.41 22.46
CA GLY A 182 3.77 -12.07 22.13
C GLY A 182 4.81 -11.19 21.45
N GLU A 183 5.72 -11.78 20.66
CA GLU A 183 6.81 -11.06 19.99
C GLU A 183 6.30 -9.85 19.17
N GLU A 184 6.99 -8.72 19.30
CA GLU A 184 6.80 -7.58 18.40
C GLU A 184 7.08 -7.98 16.94
N SER A 185 6.50 -7.26 15.97
CA SER A 185 6.69 -7.58 14.55
C SER A 185 8.13 -7.37 14.06
N THR A 186 8.89 -6.51 14.74
CA THR A 186 10.28 -6.18 14.44
C THR A 186 11.14 -6.27 15.68
N GLN A 187 12.31 -6.88 15.56
CA GLN A 187 13.32 -6.97 16.60
C GLN A 187 14.19 -5.70 16.66
N SER A 188 14.99 -5.57 17.72
CA SER A 188 16.02 -4.53 17.82
C SER A 188 16.94 -4.55 16.59
N GLY A 189 17.06 -3.42 15.89
CA GLY A 189 17.79 -3.31 14.62
C GLY A 189 16.90 -3.34 13.36
N GLY A 190 15.58 -3.47 13.49
CA GLY A 190 14.63 -3.37 12.38
C GLY A 190 14.43 -4.65 11.57
N HIS A 191 15.07 -5.75 11.96
CA HIS A 191 14.80 -7.08 11.42
C HIS A 191 13.39 -7.55 11.80
N LEU A 192 12.78 -8.40 10.98
CA LEU A 192 11.52 -9.04 11.33
C LEU A 192 11.70 -10.06 12.46
N ASN A 193 10.64 -10.31 13.22
CA ASN A 193 10.58 -11.49 14.07
C ASN A 193 10.58 -12.79 13.24
N SER A 194 10.94 -13.89 13.89
CA SER A 194 11.19 -15.19 13.24
C SER A 194 9.98 -15.73 12.47
N CYS A 195 8.76 -15.43 12.94
CA CYS A 195 7.52 -15.80 12.25
C CYS A 195 7.31 -15.00 10.96
N LEU A 196 7.42 -13.67 11.03
CA LEU A 196 7.22 -12.80 9.87
C LEU A 196 8.33 -12.99 8.83
N GLN A 197 9.56 -13.27 9.25
CA GLN A 197 10.64 -13.61 8.33
C GLN A 197 10.33 -14.92 7.58
N CYS A 198 9.85 -15.94 8.27
CA CYS A 198 9.42 -17.19 7.63
C CYS A 198 8.26 -16.96 6.63
N ASP A 199 7.27 -16.12 6.96
CA ASP A 199 6.18 -15.76 6.03
C ASP A 199 6.71 -15.01 4.78
N GLU A 200 7.59 -14.02 4.94
CA GLU A 200 8.21 -13.29 3.83
C GLU A 200 9.06 -14.17 2.90
N ASP A 201 9.72 -15.19 3.44
CA ASP A 201 10.58 -16.12 2.69
C ASP A 201 9.80 -17.27 2.04
N ARG A 202 8.80 -17.84 2.75
CA ARG A 202 8.07 -19.06 2.33
C ARG A 202 6.77 -18.79 1.59
N SER A 203 6.11 -17.67 1.87
CA SER A 203 4.84 -17.28 1.26
C SER A 203 4.97 -15.99 0.44
N GLY A 204 5.77 -15.04 0.93
CA GLY A 204 5.94 -13.70 0.37
C GLY A 204 6.15 -13.62 -1.14
N PRO A 205 7.00 -14.44 -1.81
CA PRO A 205 7.24 -14.32 -3.25
C PRO A 205 5.98 -14.61 -4.08
N VAL A 206 5.25 -15.67 -3.75
CA VAL A 206 4.01 -16.07 -4.43
C VAL A 206 2.88 -15.10 -4.07
N PHE A 207 2.76 -14.69 -2.80
CA PHE A 207 1.77 -13.70 -2.37
C PHE A 207 1.93 -12.38 -3.13
N LYS A 208 3.14 -11.80 -3.16
CA LYS A 208 3.44 -10.55 -3.85
C LYS A 208 3.14 -10.64 -5.36
N ALA A 209 3.49 -11.76 -5.99
CA ALA A 209 3.21 -12.01 -7.40
C ALA A 209 1.71 -12.18 -7.71
N THR A 210 0.94 -12.79 -6.79
CA THR A 210 -0.49 -13.07 -6.97
C THR A 210 -1.37 -11.87 -6.62
N ALA A 211 -1.09 -11.21 -5.49
CA ALA A 211 -1.83 -10.07 -4.99
C ALA A 211 -1.61 -8.83 -5.86
N GLY A 212 -0.39 -8.67 -6.40
CA GLY A 212 0.08 -7.47 -7.10
C GLY A 212 0.31 -6.28 -6.15
N ARG A 213 -0.70 -5.95 -5.34
CA ARG A 213 -0.65 -4.88 -4.34
C ARG A 213 -0.19 -5.38 -2.98
N THR A 214 0.71 -4.61 -2.37
CA THR A 214 1.07 -4.65 -0.95
C THR A 214 1.06 -3.23 -0.38
N ARG A 215 1.21 -3.07 0.94
CA ARG A 215 1.36 -1.75 1.58
C ARG A 215 2.64 -1.04 1.07
N ARG A 216 3.81 -1.70 1.16
CA ARG A 216 5.11 -1.20 0.68
C ARG A 216 5.06 -0.68 -0.77
N ASN A 217 4.61 -1.51 -1.72
CA ASN A 217 4.62 -1.11 -3.14
C ASN A 217 3.53 -0.10 -3.53
N SER A 218 2.62 0.25 -2.61
CA SER A 218 1.60 1.29 -2.76
C SER A 218 1.94 2.60 -2.03
N GLY A 219 3.12 2.73 -1.40
CA GLY A 219 3.47 3.93 -0.63
C GLY A 219 2.83 4.01 0.75
N ILE A 220 2.40 2.88 1.32
CA ILE A 220 1.64 2.82 2.58
C ILE A 220 2.54 2.29 3.70
N HIS A 221 2.81 3.12 4.71
CA HIS A 221 3.45 2.70 5.96
C HIS A 221 2.49 1.84 6.80
N SER A 222 3.03 0.99 7.67
CA SER A 222 2.23 0.03 8.43
C SER A 222 2.78 -0.26 9.82
N SER A 223 2.02 -1.00 10.63
CA SER A 223 2.40 -1.53 11.94
C SER A 223 3.67 -2.40 11.94
N ILE A 224 4.15 -2.84 10.78
CA ILE A 224 5.49 -3.40 10.59
C ILE A 224 6.36 -2.27 10.03
N PRO A 225 7.27 -1.67 10.83
CA PRO A 225 8.20 -0.65 10.35
C PRO A 225 9.11 -1.21 9.25
N ARG A 226 9.43 -0.36 8.28
CA ARG A 226 10.36 -0.63 7.18
C ARG A 226 11.15 0.64 6.86
N PRO A 227 12.39 0.52 6.36
CA PRO A 227 13.12 1.65 5.78
C PRO A 227 12.31 2.37 4.69
N ASP A 228 12.44 3.69 4.60
CA ASP A 228 11.67 4.51 3.64
C ASP A 228 11.99 4.18 2.18
N ASP A 229 13.19 3.66 1.88
CA ASP A 229 13.58 3.20 0.54
C ASP A 229 12.95 1.84 0.14
N GLU A 230 12.39 1.09 1.09
CA GLU A 230 11.48 -0.04 0.80
C GLU A 230 10.05 0.42 0.48
N ILE A 231 9.69 1.68 0.77
CA ILE A 231 8.36 2.24 0.54
C ILE A 231 8.31 2.91 -0.83
N ALA A 232 7.43 2.42 -1.71
CA ALA A 232 7.35 2.95 -3.06
C ALA A 232 6.78 4.38 -3.08
N PRO A 233 7.35 5.32 -3.86
CA PRO A 233 6.85 6.69 -3.94
C PRO A 233 5.59 6.73 -4.82
N VAL A 234 4.43 6.46 -4.19
CA VAL A 234 3.09 6.47 -4.79
C VAL A 234 2.20 7.38 -3.96
N VAL A 235 1.47 8.26 -4.65
CA VAL A 235 0.38 9.06 -4.07
C VAL A 235 -0.93 8.67 -4.76
N HIS A 236 -2.05 8.83 -4.06
CA HIS A 236 -3.37 8.37 -4.52
C HIS A 236 -4.30 9.53 -4.90
N ASP A 237 -3.74 10.63 -5.42
CA ASP A 237 -4.43 11.84 -5.88
C ASP A 237 -5.22 11.65 -7.19
N TYR A 238 -5.00 10.53 -7.89
CA TYR A 238 -5.71 10.15 -9.11
C TYR A 238 -7.16 9.69 -8.89
N VAL A 239 -7.66 9.59 -7.65
CA VAL A 239 -9.01 9.05 -7.34
C VAL A 239 -10.07 10.15 -7.45
N PRO A 240 -11.05 10.05 -8.39
CA PRO A 240 -12.06 11.09 -8.56
C PRO A 240 -13.00 11.21 -7.36
N GLY A 241 -13.29 12.44 -6.93
CA GLY A 241 -14.14 12.75 -5.78
C GLY A 241 -13.39 12.99 -4.46
N VAL A 242 -12.05 12.97 -4.49
CA VAL A 242 -11.18 13.22 -3.34
C VAL A 242 -10.55 14.62 -3.48
N PRO A 243 -10.66 15.51 -2.47
CA PRO A 243 -9.97 16.80 -2.47
C PRO A 243 -8.44 16.62 -2.51
N ARG A 244 -7.74 17.57 -3.12
CA ARG A 244 -6.28 17.67 -3.14
C ARG A 244 -5.80 18.63 -2.06
#